data_AF-A0A7S1X4Z4-F1
#
_entry.id   AF-A0A7S1X4Z4-F1
#
_cell.length_a   1.000
_cell.length_b   1.000
_cell.length_c   1.000
_cell.angle_alpha   90.00
_cell.angle_beta   90.00
_cell.angle_gamma   90.00
#
_symmetry.space_group_name_H-M   'P 1'
#
loop_
_entity.id
_entity.type
_entity.pdbx_description
1 polymer ?
#
loop_
_entity_poly.entity_id
_entity_poly.type
_entity_poly.pdbx_seq_one_letter_code
_entity_poly.pdbx_strand_id
1 'polypeptide(L)'
;MGSSALSQLGRWYAELTSRSWIVQPCLSAAIATSGDFVAQTIGEGTPVSEVDTRRLSAFTAFGCIWSGTVIPAWLRLLSTKLSSTASRVVVDMAVHETVLYVPAFYLGTGLWRGTSLHDAYDNLISRWVPSTLLAWSIYGPAQVLNFTFVPSPLRPLFLSVMGFNWNVGFSILSNSANNTEETAHQNHSGASSQDDRNSTPHLQACLAVAGSPAEDSALMVATRSTHSTRERRAQDCSLHQWSEWI
;
A
#
# COMPACT_ATOMS: atom_id res chain seq x y z
N MET A 1 24.86 -16.87 -19.29
CA MET A 1 23.98 -18.05 -19.47
C MET A 1 22.53 -17.83 -18.98
N GLY A 2 22.16 -16.71 -18.34
CA GLY A 2 20.78 -16.49 -17.83
C GLY A 2 19.73 -15.96 -18.83
N SER A 3 20.13 -15.49 -20.02
CA SER A 3 19.21 -14.88 -21.01
C SER A 3 18.36 -15.90 -21.80
N SER A 4 18.73 -17.18 -21.78
CA SER A 4 18.01 -18.22 -22.53
C SER A 4 16.69 -18.63 -21.87
N ALA A 5 16.65 -18.72 -20.53
CA ALA A 5 15.46 -19.17 -19.81
C ALA A 5 14.32 -18.13 -19.83
N LEU A 6 14.61 -16.86 -19.52
CA LEU A 6 13.61 -15.78 -19.57
C LEU A 6 13.05 -15.56 -20.97
N SER A 7 13.91 -15.68 -22.00
CA SER A 7 13.45 -15.56 -23.38
C SER A 7 12.63 -16.78 -23.83
N GLN A 8 12.96 -17.99 -23.37
CA GLN A 8 12.14 -19.19 -23.60
C GLN A 8 10.78 -19.08 -22.91
N LEU A 9 10.76 -18.67 -21.64
CA LEU A 9 9.53 -18.43 -20.89
C LEU A 9 8.67 -17.36 -21.58
N GLY A 10 9.28 -16.27 -22.04
CA GLY A 10 8.58 -15.21 -22.77
C GLY A 10 7.97 -15.69 -24.09
N ARG A 11 8.67 -16.56 -24.85
CA ARG A 11 8.12 -17.16 -26.07
C ARG A 11 6.98 -18.12 -25.77
N TRP A 12 7.12 -18.97 -24.76
CA TRP A 12 6.05 -19.88 -24.33
C TRP A 12 4.81 -19.10 -23.87
N TYR A 13 5.01 -18.04 -23.10
CA TYR A 13 3.92 -17.17 -22.63
C TYR A 13 3.23 -16.44 -23.78
N ALA A 14 4.01 -15.92 -24.73
CA ALA A 14 3.47 -15.28 -25.93
C ALA A 14 2.63 -16.25 -26.76
N GLU A 15 3.10 -17.48 -26.93
CA GLU A 15 2.38 -18.55 -27.64
C GLU A 15 1.10 -18.95 -26.90
N LEU A 16 1.14 -19.05 -25.57
CA LEU A 16 -0.02 -19.39 -24.78
C LEU A 16 -1.11 -18.30 -24.87
N THR A 17 -0.71 -17.03 -24.76
CA THR A 17 -1.62 -15.89 -24.82
C THR A 17 -2.07 -15.53 -26.23
N SER A 18 -1.35 -15.96 -27.28
CA SER A 18 -1.77 -15.79 -28.68
C SER A 18 -2.86 -16.79 -29.09
N ARG A 19 -2.86 -17.98 -28.49
CA ARG A 19 -3.87 -19.04 -28.76
C ARG A 19 -5.27 -18.67 -28.29
N SER A 20 -5.37 -17.94 -27.18
CA SER A 20 -6.66 -17.49 -26.66
C SER A 20 -6.53 -16.20 -25.86
N TRP A 21 -7.38 -15.23 -26.20
CA TRP A 21 -7.41 -13.92 -25.57
C TRP A 21 -7.82 -13.96 -24.10
N ILE A 22 -8.45 -15.04 -23.63
CA ILE A 22 -8.94 -15.18 -22.25
C ILE A 22 -7.84 -15.60 -21.26
N VAL A 23 -6.70 -16.12 -21.74
CA VAL A 23 -5.64 -16.66 -20.88
C VAL A 23 -5.10 -15.58 -19.93
N GLN A 24 -4.79 -14.40 -20.47
CA GLN A 24 -4.24 -13.28 -19.68
C GLN A 24 -5.26 -12.79 -18.63
N PRO A 25 -6.54 -12.52 -18.97
CA PRO A 25 -7.58 -12.24 -17.98
C PRO A 25 -7.69 -13.27 -16.87
N CYS A 26 -7.79 -14.56 -17.20
CA CYS A 26 -7.91 -15.62 -16.21
C CYS A 26 -6.69 -15.71 -15.30
N LEU A 27 -5.49 -15.57 -15.87
CA LEU A 27 -4.25 -15.63 -15.09
C LEU A 27 -4.12 -14.43 -14.14
N SER A 28 -4.41 -13.22 -14.62
CA SER A 28 -4.40 -12.02 -13.79
C SER A 28 -5.48 -12.06 -12.70
N ALA A 29 -6.67 -12.60 -13.01
CA ALA A 29 -7.71 -12.85 -12.01
C ALA A 29 -7.21 -13.81 -10.92
N ALA A 30 -6.66 -14.96 -11.30
CA ALA A 30 -6.15 -15.94 -10.35
C ALA A 30 -5.04 -15.37 -9.44
N ILE A 31 -4.13 -14.56 -9.99
CA ILE A 31 -3.08 -13.89 -9.22
C ILE A 31 -3.69 -12.88 -8.23
N ALA A 32 -4.65 -12.06 -8.68
CA ALA A 32 -5.31 -11.08 -7.83
C ALA A 32 -6.11 -11.76 -6.69
N THR A 33 -6.88 -12.80 -7.01
CA THR A 33 -7.60 -13.62 -6.03
C THR A 33 -6.65 -14.23 -5.00
N SER A 34 -5.53 -14.80 -5.46
CA SER A 34 -4.53 -15.40 -4.58
C SER A 34 -3.88 -14.35 -3.67
N GLY A 35 -3.59 -13.17 -4.20
CA GLY A 35 -3.00 -12.06 -3.44
C GLY A 35 -3.93 -11.58 -2.35
N ASP A 36 -5.21 -11.41 -2.66
CA ASP A 36 -6.20 -11.01 -1.66
C ASP A 36 -6.48 -12.12 -0.62
N PHE A 37 -6.53 -13.39 -1.04
CA PHE A 37 -6.66 -14.51 -0.10
C PHE A 37 -5.48 -14.56 0.89
N VAL A 38 -4.25 -14.36 0.41
CA VAL A 38 -3.05 -14.31 1.27
C VAL A 38 -3.06 -13.06 2.15
N ALA A 39 -3.49 -11.92 1.62
CA ALA A 39 -3.65 -10.69 2.39
C ALA A 39 -4.61 -10.91 3.57
N GLN A 40 -5.81 -11.43 3.32
CA GLN A 40 -6.79 -11.67 4.38
C GLN A 40 -6.33 -12.73 5.39
N THR A 41 -5.75 -13.85 4.93
CA THR A 41 -5.40 -14.96 5.83
C THR A 41 -4.10 -14.74 6.60
N ILE A 42 -3.06 -14.24 5.94
CA ILE A 42 -1.72 -14.07 6.54
C ILE A 42 -1.49 -12.63 6.97
N GLY A 43 -1.88 -11.67 6.14
CA GLY A 43 -1.70 -10.24 6.45
C GLY A 43 -2.61 -9.78 7.58
N GLU A 44 -3.91 -10.03 7.45
CA GLU A 44 -4.94 -9.67 8.44
C GLU A 44 -5.09 -10.71 9.56
N GLY A 45 -4.72 -11.97 9.31
CA GLY A 45 -4.86 -13.06 10.28
C GLY A 45 -6.27 -13.67 10.33
N THR A 46 -7.10 -13.39 9.33
CA THR A 46 -8.48 -13.89 9.26
C THR A 46 -8.50 -15.41 9.03
N PRO A 47 -9.26 -16.19 9.83
CA PRO A 47 -9.44 -17.61 9.58
C PRO A 47 -9.99 -17.90 8.18
N VAL A 48 -9.59 -19.01 7.56
CA VAL A 48 -10.03 -19.38 6.20
C VAL A 48 -11.56 -19.45 6.06
N SER A 49 -12.27 -19.79 7.14
CA SER A 49 -13.74 -19.84 7.19
C SER A 49 -14.42 -18.47 7.17
N GLU A 50 -13.68 -17.41 7.47
CA GLU A 50 -14.19 -16.03 7.65
C GLU A 50 -13.67 -15.07 6.57
N VAL A 51 -12.99 -15.59 5.56
CA VAL A 51 -12.52 -14.79 4.41
C VAL A 51 -13.70 -14.04 3.78
N ASP A 52 -13.52 -12.73 3.59
CA ASP A 52 -14.48 -11.87 2.91
C ASP A 52 -14.51 -12.23 1.42
N THR A 53 -15.46 -13.10 1.08
CA THR A 53 -15.71 -13.55 -0.30
C THR A 53 -16.13 -12.42 -1.22
N ARG A 54 -16.72 -11.35 -0.70
CA ARG A 54 -17.17 -10.21 -1.49
C ARG A 54 -15.99 -9.35 -1.92
N ARG A 55 -15.10 -9.03 -0.98
CA ARG A 55 -13.80 -8.41 -1.28
C ARG A 55 -13.00 -9.27 -2.26
N LEU A 56 -12.92 -10.57 -2.00
CA LEU A 56 -12.23 -11.53 -2.88
C LEU A 56 -12.79 -11.49 -4.31
N SER A 57 -14.12 -11.44 -4.45
CA SER A 57 -14.77 -11.34 -5.77
C SER A 57 -14.48 -10.01 -6.47
N ALA A 58 -14.39 -8.90 -5.72
CA ALA A 58 -14.06 -7.58 -6.26
C ALA A 58 -12.63 -7.57 -6.82
N PHE A 59 -11.65 -8.09 -6.08
CA PHE A 59 -10.27 -8.22 -6.57
C PHE A 59 -10.14 -9.20 -7.73
N THR A 60 -10.91 -10.29 -7.73
CA THR A 60 -10.95 -11.23 -8.85
C THR A 60 -11.45 -10.55 -10.13
N ALA A 61 -12.57 -9.81 -10.03
CA ALA A 61 -13.14 -9.08 -11.15
C ALA A 61 -12.21 -7.95 -11.62
N PHE A 62 -11.66 -7.18 -10.69
CA PHE A 62 -10.73 -6.09 -10.99
C PHE A 62 -9.43 -6.63 -11.61
N GLY A 63 -8.88 -7.73 -11.11
CA GLY A 63 -7.70 -8.40 -11.70
C GLY A 63 -7.97 -8.94 -13.11
N CYS A 64 -9.16 -9.50 -13.34
CA CYS A 64 -9.57 -9.97 -14.68
C CYS A 64 -9.66 -8.82 -15.69
N ILE A 65 -10.36 -7.74 -15.31
CA ILE A 65 -10.66 -6.61 -16.20
C ILE A 65 -9.45 -5.70 -16.31
N TRP A 66 -8.96 -5.17 -15.19
CA TRP A 66 -7.90 -4.18 -15.18
C TRP A 66 -6.54 -4.81 -15.52
N SER A 67 -6.03 -5.68 -14.65
CA SER A 67 -4.70 -6.29 -14.83
C SER A 67 -4.66 -7.22 -16.04
N GLY A 68 -5.77 -7.90 -16.33
CA GLY A 68 -5.87 -8.90 -17.39
C GLY A 68 -6.21 -8.36 -18.79
N THR A 69 -6.84 -7.19 -18.88
CA THR A 69 -7.29 -6.64 -20.18
C THR A 69 -6.80 -5.21 -20.40
N VAL A 70 -7.04 -4.29 -19.47
CA VAL A 70 -6.68 -2.88 -19.59
C VAL A 70 -5.16 -2.68 -19.61
N ILE A 71 -4.43 -3.28 -18.66
CA ILE A 71 -2.98 -3.17 -18.55
C ILE A 71 -2.24 -3.68 -19.81
N PRO A 72 -2.51 -4.89 -20.33
CA PRO A 72 -1.89 -5.34 -21.58
C PRO A 72 -2.13 -4.38 -22.75
N ALA A 73 -3.35 -3.84 -22.88
CA ALA A 73 -3.67 -2.87 -23.93
C ALA A 73 -2.90 -1.55 -23.74
N TRP A 74 -2.81 -1.06 -22.50
CA TRP A 74 -2.06 0.13 -22.14
C TRP A 74 -0.55 -0.02 -22.41
N LEU A 75 0.06 -1.15 -22.02
CA LEU A 75 1.47 -1.43 -22.28
C LEU A 75 1.78 -1.51 -23.78
N ARG A 76 0.85 -2.05 -24.59
CA ARG A 76 0.98 -2.06 -26.05
C ARG A 76 0.90 -0.63 -26.61
N LEU A 77 0.00 0.20 -26.11
CA LEU A 77 -0.12 1.61 -26.51
C LEU A 77 1.18 2.38 -26.19
N LEU A 78 1.71 2.26 -24.97
CA LEU A 78 2.98 2.89 -24.58
C LEU A 78 4.15 2.40 -25.44
N SER A 79 4.20 1.11 -25.74
CA SER A 79 5.28 0.52 -26.54
C SER A 79 5.25 0.99 -28.00
N THR A 80 4.08 1.31 -28.53
CA THR A 80 3.90 1.77 -29.93
C THR A 80 4.01 3.29 -30.08
N LYS A 81 3.59 4.06 -29.08
CA LYS A 81 3.58 5.53 -29.14
C LYS A 81 4.85 6.19 -28.61
N LEU A 82 5.57 5.53 -27.72
CA LEU A 82 6.75 6.08 -27.06
C LEU A 82 7.95 5.17 -27.32
N SER A 83 9.07 5.77 -27.74
CA SER A 83 10.31 5.05 -28.04
C SER A 83 11.21 4.90 -26.81
N SER A 84 11.25 5.91 -25.93
CA SER A 84 12.08 5.93 -24.73
C SER A 84 11.41 5.22 -23.54
N THR A 85 12.17 4.40 -22.82
CA THR A 85 11.76 3.82 -21.53
C THR A 85 11.37 4.88 -20.52
N ALA A 86 12.13 5.98 -20.42
CA ALA A 86 11.83 7.05 -19.48
C ALA A 86 10.47 7.70 -19.78
N SER A 87 10.18 7.97 -21.06
CA SER A 87 8.88 8.52 -21.47
C SER A 87 7.73 7.55 -21.15
N ARG A 88 7.93 6.24 -21.35
CA ARG A 88 6.92 5.23 -21.00
C ARG A 88 6.61 5.24 -19.52
N VAL A 89 7.63 5.25 -18.65
CA VAL A 89 7.44 5.27 -17.19
C VAL A 89 6.77 6.57 -16.75
N VAL A 90 7.21 7.73 -17.25
CA VAL A 90 6.62 9.02 -16.87
C VAL A 90 5.14 9.10 -17.26
N VAL A 91 4.80 8.68 -18.49
CA VAL A 91 3.40 8.67 -18.95
C VAL A 91 2.57 7.64 -18.20
N ASP A 92 3.15 6.48 -17.89
CA ASP A 92 2.49 5.45 -17.09
C ASP A 92 2.15 5.96 -15.69
N MET A 93 3.10 6.58 -14.99
CA MET A 93 2.85 7.15 -13.66
C MET A 93 1.87 8.32 -13.70
N ALA A 94 2.01 9.24 -14.67
CA ALA A 94 1.18 10.44 -14.73
C ALA A 94 -0.24 10.17 -15.20
N VAL A 95 -0.43 9.26 -16.16
CA VAL A 95 -1.74 8.99 -16.78
C VAL A 95 -2.35 7.73 -16.22
N HIS A 96 -1.65 6.60 -16.31
CA HIS A 96 -2.22 5.34 -15.89
C HIS A 96 -2.41 5.28 -14.37
N GLU A 97 -1.35 5.48 -13.58
CA GLU A 97 -1.48 5.37 -12.12
C GLU A 97 -2.41 6.46 -11.55
N THR A 98 -2.13 7.73 -11.86
CA THR A 98 -2.84 8.86 -11.24
C THR A 98 -4.27 9.07 -11.75
N VAL A 99 -4.50 8.96 -13.07
CA VAL A 99 -5.78 9.38 -13.68
C VAL A 99 -6.69 8.21 -13.98
N LEU A 100 -6.14 7.03 -14.28
CA LEU A 100 -6.94 5.86 -14.67
C LEU A 100 -7.10 4.88 -13.51
N TYR A 101 -5.99 4.37 -12.96
CA TYR A 101 -5.96 3.29 -11.99
C TYR A 101 -6.58 3.70 -10.65
N VAL A 102 -6.10 4.78 -10.02
CA VAL A 102 -6.59 5.18 -8.70
C VAL A 102 -8.12 5.42 -8.72
N PRO A 103 -8.70 6.23 -9.62
CA PRO A 103 -10.15 6.37 -9.72
C PRO A 103 -10.88 5.07 -10.02
N ALA A 104 -10.39 4.27 -10.98
CA ALA A 104 -11.04 3.01 -11.34
C ALA A 104 -11.00 1.98 -10.20
N PHE A 105 -9.94 1.97 -9.41
CA PHE A 105 -9.82 1.11 -8.24
C PHE A 105 -10.87 1.50 -7.20
N TYR A 106 -10.86 2.74 -6.69
CA TYR A 106 -11.81 3.16 -5.65
C TYR A 106 -13.27 3.05 -6.06
N LEU A 107 -13.61 3.53 -7.26
CA LEU A 107 -14.98 3.46 -7.75
C LEU A 107 -15.34 2.03 -8.11
N GLY A 108 -14.48 1.30 -8.81
CA GLY A 108 -14.76 -0.05 -9.28
C GLY A 108 -14.90 -1.05 -8.14
N THR A 109 -13.91 -1.13 -7.25
CA THR A 109 -13.95 -2.08 -6.12
C THR A 109 -14.96 -1.65 -5.07
N GLY A 110 -15.11 -0.34 -4.81
CA GLY A 110 -16.12 0.20 -3.90
C GLY A 110 -17.54 -0.13 -4.34
N LEU A 111 -17.89 0.14 -5.60
CA LEU A 111 -19.22 -0.19 -6.15
C LEU A 111 -19.45 -1.70 -6.21
N TRP A 112 -18.42 -2.51 -6.51
CA TRP A 112 -18.52 -3.97 -6.47
C TRP A 112 -18.81 -4.49 -5.05
N ARG A 113 -18.18 -3.85 -4.07
CA ARG A 113 -18.46 -4.01 -2.64
C ARG A 113 -19.67 -3.20 -2.19
N GLY A 114 -20.52 -2.74 -3.11
CA GLY A 114 -21.81 -2.08 -2.88
C GLY A 114 -21.76 -0.89 -1.93
N THR A 115 -20.60 -0.24 -1.84
CA THR A 115 -20.49 1.13 -1.35
C THR A 115 -21.29 2.04 -2.26
N SER A 116 -21.91 3.09 -1.72
CA SER A 116 -22.63 4.05 -2.55
C SER A 116 -21.64 4.80 -3.47
N LEU A 117 -22.11 5.28 -4.62
CA LEU A 117 -21.25 6.06 -5.53
C LEU A 117 -20.72 7.32 -4.84
N HIS A 118 -21.52 7.94 -3.97
CA HIS A 118 -21.12 9.12 -3.23
C HIS A 118 -19.96 8.80 -2.26
N ASP A 119 -20.10 7.76 -1.45
CA ASP A 119 -19.06 7.38 -0.50
C ASP A 119 -17.78 6.91 -1.22
N ALA A 120 -17.92 6.18 -2.34
CA ALA A 120 -16.76 5.76 -3.14
C ALA A 120 -16.02 6.96 -3.75
N TYR A 121 -16.76 7.98 -4.17
CA TYR A 121 -16.19 9.23 -4.68
C TYR A 121 -15.51 10.04 -3.58
N ASP A 122 -16.13 10.18 -2.41
CA ASP A 122 -15.53 10.92 -1.28
C ASP A 122 -14.26 10.22 -0.78
N ASN A 123 -14.25 8.89 -0.77
CA ASN A 123 -13.05 8.09 -0.51
C ASN A 123 -11.96 8.33 -1.57
N LEU A 124 -12.32 8.35 -2.85
CA LEU A 124 -11.38 8.66 -3.92
C LEU A 124 -10.75 10.04 -3.71
N ILE A 125 -11.55 11.09 -3.53
CA ILE A 125 -11.04 12.46 -3.42
C ILE A 125 -10.16 12.64 -2.18
N SER A 126 -10.57 12.10 -1.04
CA SER A 126 -9.77 12.19 0.20
C SER A 126 -8.45 11.44 0.11
N ARG A 127 -8.37 10.38 -0.70
CA ARG A 127 -7.19 9.51 -0.80
C ARG A 127 -6.38 9.66 -2.06
N TRP A 128 -6.86 10.38 -3.06
CA TRP A 128 -6.25 10.44 -4.39
C TRP A 128 -4.75 10.69 -4.31
N VAL A 129 -4.35 11.79 -3.68
CA VAL A 129 -2.95 12.21 -3.57
C VAL A 129 -2.11 11.17 -2.79
N PRO A 130 -2.47 10.78 -1.56
CA PRO A 130 -1.69 9.76 -0.85
C PRO A 130 -1.66 8.40 -1.57
N SER A 131 -2.75 7.96 -2.23
CA SER A 131 -2.78 6.71 -3.02
C SER A 131 -1.77 6.80 -4.14
N THR A 132 -1.77 7.92 -4.84
CA THR A 132 -0.94 8.15 -6.02
C THR A 132 0.53 8.18 -5.65
N LEU A 133 0.90 8.93 -4.61
CA LEU A 133 2.30 9.02 -4.17
C LEU A 133 2.83 7.65 -3.73
N LEU A 134 2.00 6.86 -3.08
CA LEU A 134 2.33 5.51 -2.65
C LEU A 134 2.41 4.53 -3.83
N ALA A 135 1.48 4.61 -4.78
CA ALA A 135 1.56 3.86 -6.03
C ALA A 135 2.84 4.20 -6.79
N TRP A 136 3.19 5.48 -6.88
CA TRP A 136 4.42 5.94 -7.55
C TRP A 136 5.69 5.39 -6.89
N SER A 137 5.73 5.30 -5.56
CA SER A 137 6.92 4.80 -4.85
C SER A 137 7.17 3.30 -5.10
N ILE A 138 6.11 2.53 -5.36
CA ILE A 138 6.18 1.08 -5.63
C ILE A 138 6.27 0.81 -7.14
N TYR A 139 5.31 1.32 -7.91
CA TYR A 139 5.18 1.03 -9.33
C TYR A 139 6.14 1.83 -10.20
N GLY A 140 6.62 2.99 -9.76
CA GLY A 140 7.64 3.76 -10.50
C GLY A 140 8.92 2.95 -10.72
N PRO A 141 9.60 2.49 -9.66
CA PRO A 141 10.76 1.61 -9.77
C PRO A 141 10.43 0.30 -10.49
N ALA A 142 9.28 -0.30 -10.20
CA ALA A 142 8.87 -1.56 -10.84
C ALA A 142 8.69 -1.40 -12.36
N GLN A 143 8.14 -0.29 -12.84
CA GLN A 143 7.96 -0.01 -14.26
C GLN A 143 9.28 0.30 -14.96
N VAL A 144 10.23 0.96 -14.28
CA VAL A 144 11.60 1.07 -14.79
C VAL A 144 12.20 -0.31 -15.02
N LEU A 145 12.07 -1.23 -14.05
CA LEU A 145 12.54 -2.61 -14.19
C LEU A 145 11.79 -3.35 -15.31
N ASN A 146 10.47 -3.18 -15.40
CA ASN A 146 9.61 -3.84 -16.37
C ASN A 146 9.97 -3.45 -17.81
N PHE A 147 10.12 -2.16 -18.09
CA PHE A 147 10.45 -1.70 -19.43
C PHE A 147 11.92 -1.93 -19.81
N THR A 148 12.82 -2.01 -18.83
CA THR A 148 14.27 -2.17 -19.07
C THR A 148 14.67 -3.64 -19.20
N PHE A 149 14.19 -4.51 -18.30
CA PHE A 149 14.69 -5.88 -18.18
C PHE A 149 13.68 -6.95 -18.57
N VAL A 150 12.37 -6.67 -18.46
CA VAL A 150 11.33 -7.68 -18.73
C VAL A 150 11.00 -7.73 -20.22
N PRO A 151 11.08 -8.92 -20.86
CA PRO A 151 10.67 -9.09 -22.26
C PRO A 151 9.21 -8.68 -22.47
N SER A 152 8.91 -8.03 -23.60
CA SER A 152 7.59 -7.45 -23.88
C SER A 152 6.39 -8.37 -23.61
N PRO A 153 6.42 -9.67 -23.95
CA PRO A 153 5.28 -10.56 -23.66
C PRO A 153 5.03 -10.78 -22.17
N LEU A 154 6.06 -10.73 -21.33
CA LEU A 154 5.98 -11.02 -19.89
C LEU A 154 5.61 -9.79 -19.04
N ARG A 155 5.61 -8.58 -19.62
CA ARG A 155 5.35 -7.34 -18.87
C ARG A 155 3.98 -7.29 -18.17
N PRO A 156 2.87 -7.75 -18.77
CA PRO A 156 1.59 -7.79 -18.06
C PRO A 156 1.56 -8.82 -16.93
N LEU A 157 2.26 -9.94 -17.09
CA LEU A 157 2.43 -10.95 -16.04
C LEU A 157 3.23 -10.38 -14.87
N PHE A 158 4.33 -9.67 -15.15
CA PHE A 158 5.12 -8.98 -14.14
C PHE A 158 4.25 -7.99 -13.33
N LEU A 159 3.42 -7.17 -14.00
CA LEU A 159 2.52 -6.25 -13.30
C LEU A 159 1.42 -6.96 -12.51
N SER A 160 0.95 -8.12 -12.97
CA SER A 160 -0.01 -8.93 -12.19
C SER A 160 0.62 -9.42 -10.89
N VAL A 161 1.90 -9.85 -10.92
CA VAL A 161 2.66 -10.22 -9.72
C VAL A 161 2.91 -9.01 -8.81
N MET A 162 3.17 -7.83 -9.36
CA MET A 162 3.23 -6.61 -8.56
C MET A 162 1.89 -6.30 -7.87
N GLY A 163 0.77 -6.57 -8.54
CA GLY A 163 -0.57 -6.48 -7.95
C GLY A 163 -0.80 -7.45 -6.79
N PHE A 164 -0.25 -8.68 -6.87
CA PHE A 164 -0.24 -9.60 -5.72
C PHE A 164 0.52 -8.98 -4.53
N ASN A 165 1.71 -8.43 -4.78
CA ASN A 165 2.52 -7.79 -3.74
C ASN A 165 1.85 -6.55 -3.18
N TRP A 166 1.09 -5.81 -3.98
CA TRP A 166 0.24 -4.73 -3.52
C TRP A 166 -0.76 -5.28 -2.50
N ASN A 167 -1.62 -6.23 -2.89
CA ASN A 167 -2.65 -6.77 -1.99
C ASN A 167 -2.08 -7.28 -0.66
N VAL A 168 -0.98 -8.06 -0.71
CA VAL A 168 -0.36 -8.65 0.50
C VAL A 168 0.41 -7.62 1.31
N GLY A 169 1.25 -6.81 0.67
CA GLY A 169 2.11 -5.83 1.33
C GLY A 169 1.31 -4.76 2.04
N PHE A 170 0.17 -4.35 1.46
CA PHE A 170 -0.75 -3.43 2.12
C PHE A 170 -1.36 -4.02 3.37
N SER A 171 -1.88 -5.24 3.29
CA SER A 171 -2.52 -5.89 4.42
C SER A 171 -1.56 -6.04 5.62
N ILE A 172 -0.30 -6.40 5.37
CA ILE A 172 0.73 -6.50 6.42
C ILE A 172 1.09 -5.13 7.02
N LEU A 173 1.28 -4.11 6.18
CA LEU A 173 1.61 -2.75 6.64
C LEU A 173 0.47 -2.15 7.46
N SER A 174 -0.77 -2.33 7.02
CA SER A 174 -1.97 -1.94 7.72
C SER A 174 -2.09 -2.62 9.09
N ASN A 175 -1.88 -3.93 9.18
CA ASN A 175 -1.94 -4.64 10.46
C ASN A 175 -0.82 -4.25 11.43
N SER A 176 0.36 -3.93 10.91
CA SER A 176 1.50 -3.51 11.75
C SER A 176 1.27 -2.15 12.41
N ALA A 177 0.55 -1.25 11.74
CA ALA A 177 0.17 0.05 12.31
C ALA A 177 -0.83 -0.13 13.48
N ASN A 178 -1.86 -0.96 13.30
CA ASN A 178 -2.91 -1.17 14.30
C ASN A 178 -2.35 -1.79 15.61
N ASN A 179 -1.44 -2.77 15.50
CA ASN A 179 -0.80 -3.39 16.67
C ASN A 179 0.06 -2.41 17.49
N THR A 180 0.63 -1.41 16.83
CA THR A 180 1.45 -0.38 17.48
C THR A 180 0.57 0.60 18.28
N GLU A 181 -0.63 0.90 17.78
CA GLU A 181 -1.61 1.75 18.46
C GLU A 181 -2.22 1.09 19.70
N GLU A 182 -2.59 -0.20 19.62
CA GLU A 182 -3.07 -0.94 20.80
C GLU A 182 -2.02 -0.98 21.90
N THR A 183 -0.76 -1.20 21.54
CA THR A 183 0.35 -1.21 22.51
C THR A 183 0.58 0.18 23.12
N ALA A 184 0.43 1.26 22.34
CA ALA A 184 0.56 2.63 22.82
C ALA A 184 -0.61 3.04 23.75
N HIS A 185 -1.85 2.64 23.43
CA HIS A 185 -3.02 2.88 24.26
C HIS A 185 -2.99 2.07 25.57
N GLN A 186 -2.51 0.82 25.53
CA GLN A 186 -2.32 0.01 26.73
C GLN A 186 -1.21 0.56 27.63
N ASN A 187 -0.08 1.01 27.06
CA ASN A 187 1.01 1.61 27.84
C ASN A 187 0.63 2.94 28.51
N HIS A 188 -0.23 3.76 27.89
CA HIS A 188 -0.75 4.98 28.52
C HIS A 188 -1.80 4.70 29.62
N SER A 189 -2.52 3.58 29.52
CA SER A 189 -3.53 3.18 30.52
C SER A 189 -2.91 2.47 31.73
N GLY A 190 -1.76 1.82 31.57
CA GLY A 190 -1.01 1.17 32.66
C GLY A 190 -0.15 2.13 33.50
N ALA A 191 0.23 3.29 32.97
CA ALA A 191 1.06 4.27 33.68
C ALA A 191 0.31 5.15 34.70
N SER A 192 -1.02 5.05 34.80
CA SER A 192 -1.84 5.89 35.69
C SER A 192 -2.25 5.22 37.01
N SER A 193 -1.77 4.00 37.30
CA SER A 193 -2.23 3.22 38.47
C SER A 193 -1.14 2.88 39.49
N GLN A 194 -0.01 3.59 39.49
CA GLN A 194 1.05 3.34 40.47
C GLN A 194 1.67 4.64 40.99
N ASP A 195 0.95 5.31 41.90
CA ASP A 195 1.63 5.93 43.04
C ASP A 195 0.72 5.88 44.28
N ASP A 196 1.21 5.14 45.27
CA ASP A 196 0.52 4.73 46.47
C ASP A 196 0.39 5.86 47.47
N ARG A 197 -0.82 5.98 48.03
CA ARG A 197 -1.03 6.59 49.33
C ARG A 197 -0.35 5.72 50.39
N ASN A 198 0.85 6.10 50.86
CA ASN A 198 1.15 6.03 52.29
C ASN A 198 2.46 6.76 52.70
N SER A 199 2.30 7.65 53.69
CA SER A 199 3.26 7.93 54.77
C SER A 199 4.51 8.80 54.49
N THR A 200 4.39 10.10 54.77
CA THR A 200 5.47 10.94 55.35
C THR A 200 5.74 10.55 56.83
N PRO A 201 6.75 11.08 57.56
CA PRO A 201 7.79 12.08 57.24
C PRO A 201 9.22 11.66 57.68
N HIS A 202 10.29 12.37 57.25
CA HIS A 202 11.43 12.74 58.12
C HIS A 202 12.45 13.64 57.38
N LEU A 203 12.78 14.76 58.05
CA LEU A 203 14.03 15.55 58.02
C LEU A 203 14.94 15.47 56.77
N GLN A 204 15.22 16.61 56.13
CA GLN A 204 16.36 17.46 56.52
C GLN A 204 16.38 18.78 55.74
N ALA A 205 16.50 19.87 56.50
CA ALA A 205 16.92 21.18 56.03
C ALA A 205 18.43 21.21 55.77
N CYS A 206 18.87 22.01 54.79
CA CYS A 206 20.00 22.94 54.94
C CYS A 206 20.18 23.84 53.71
N LEU A 207 20.30 25.14 53.99
CA LEU A 207 20.62 26.27 53.12
C LEU A 207 22.04 26.19 52.55
N ALA A 208 22.26 26.69 51.32
CA ALA A 208 23.30 27.71 51.00
C ALA A 208 23.33 28.11 49.50
N VAL A 209 22.93 29.36 49.23
CA VAL A 209 23.59 30.39 48.39
C VAL A 209 24.66 29.96 47.36
N ALA A 210 24.38 30.20 46.06
CA ALA A 210 25.11 31.13 45.15
C ALA A 210 25.02 30.73 43.66
N GLY A 211 24.70 31.71 42.79
CA GLY A 211 25.15 31.74 41.38
C GLY A 211 24.10 31.47 40.29
N SER A 212 23.57 32.53 39.70
CA SER A 212 22.98 32.56 38.34
C SER A 212 24.12 32.64 37.28
N PRO A 213 23.94 32.50 35.95
CA PRO A 213 22.74 32.20 35.13
C PRO A 213 22.93 31.07 34.09
N ALA A 214 21.85 30.38 33.70
CA ALA A 214 21.75 29.72 32.37
C ALA A 214 20.29 29.29 32.11
N GLU A 215 19.47 30.24 31.66
CA GLU A 215 18.32 29.94 30.81
C GLU A 215 18.82 29.64 29.38
N ASP A 216 17.99 28.96 28.57
CA ASP A 216 18.18 28.63 27.13
C ASP A 216 18.78 27.28 26.72
N SER A 217 18.27 26.16 27.27
CA SER A 217 18.43 24.85 26.58
C SER A 217 17.21 23.91 26.61
N ALA A 218 16.10 24.29 27.24
CA ALA A 218 14.94 23.41 27.37
C ALA A 218 13.92 23.48 26.20
N LEU A 219 14.00 24.50 25.32
CA LEU A 219 12.96 24.74 24.31
C LEU A 219 13.21 24.13 22.92
N MET A 220 14.40 23.60 22.62
CA MET A 220 14.74 23.06 21.29
C MET A 220 14.52 21.55 21.13
N VAL A 221 14.31 20.80 22.23
CA VAL A 221 14.08 19.34 22.17
C VAL A 221 12.58 19.00 22.07
N ALA A 222 11.70 19.86 22.61
CA ALA A 222 10.25 19.63 22.60
C ALA A 222 9.59 19.85 21.21
N THR A 223 10.18 20.67 20.35
CA THR A 223 9.64 21.00 19.01
C THR A 223 10.01 19.96 17.94
N ARG A 224 11.11 19.21 18.11
CA ARG A 224 11.44 18.07 17.20
C ARG A 224 10.58 16.84 17.47
N SER A 225 10.22 16.61 18.73
CA SER A 225 9.35 15.50 19.13
C SER A 225 7.93 15.68 18.60
N THR A 226 7.35 16.88 18.77
CA THR A 226 5.95 17.19 18.37
C THR A 226 5.73 17.17 16.86
N HIS A 227 6.72 17.59 16.05
CA HIS A 227 6.61 17.48 14.59
C HIS A 227 6.60 16.01 14.14
N SER A 228 7.47 15.18 14.73
CA SER A 228 7.54 13.76 14.41
C SER A 228 6.33 12.94 14.90
N THR A 229 5.66 13.38 15.98
CA THR A 229 4.44 12.74 16.49
C THR A 229 3.21 13.20 15.71
N ARG A 230 3.20 14.44 15.19
CA ARG A 230 2.13 14.93 14.33
C ARG A 230 2.19 14.32 12.93
N GLU A 231 3.38 14.14 12.37
CA GLU A 231 3.61 13.41 11.11
C GLU A 231 3.30 11.92 11.26
N ARG A 232 3.71 11.30 12.37
CA ARG A 232 3.32 9.91 12.69
C ARG A 232 1.81 9.76 12.84
N ARG A 233 1.13 10.60 13.63
CA ARG A 233 -0.35 10.57 13.71
C ARG A 233 -1.05 10.78 12.35
N ALA A 234 -0.50 11.62 11.48
CA ALA A 234 -1.07 11.84 10.15
C ALA A 234 -0.85 10.62 9.24
N GLN A 235 0.31 9.95 9.35
CA GLN A 235 0.58 8.69 8.65
C GLN A 235 -0.27 7.55 9.22
N ASP A 236 -0.39 7.43 10.54
CA ASP A 236 -1.14 6.39 11.26
C ASP A 236 -2.63 6.48 10.96
N CYS A 237 -3.22 7.68 11.05
CA CYS A 237 -4.62 7.92 10.70
C CYS A 237 -4.89 7.65 9.21
N SER A 238 -3.91 7.91 8.34
CA SER A 238 -4.03 7.51 6.95
C SER A 238 -4.07 5.98 6.88
N LEU A 239 -3.04 5.26 7.34
CA LEU A 239 -2.82 3.81 7.23
C LEU A 239 -3.96 2.96 7.80
N HIS A 240 -4.46 3.32 8.99
CA HIS A 240 -5.57 2.62 9.64
C HIS A 240 -6.85 2.70 8.79
N GLN A 241 -7.11 3.88 8.25
CA GLN A 241 -8.26 4.11 7.38
C GLN A 241 -8.09 3.41 6.01
N TRP A 242 -6.89 3.04 5.55
CA TRP A 242 -6.73 2.28 4.28
C TRP A 242 -7.08 0.80 4.42
N SER A 243 -6.82 0.22 5.59
CA SER A 243 -7.07 -1.19 5.87
C SER A 243 -8.55 -1.58 5.74
N GLU A 244 -9.45 -0.65 6.04
CA GLU A 244 -10.90 -0.84 5.96
C GLU A 244 -11.43 -0.95 4.51
N TRP A 245 -10.66 -0.48 3.54
CA TRP A 245 -11.10 -0.33 2.13
C TRP A 245 -10.34 -1.20 1.14
N ILE A 246 -9.18 -1.73 1.53
CA ILE A 246 -8.54 -2.84 0.82
C ILE A 246 -9.28 -4.09 1.21
#